data_AF-A0A9W4XBL4-F1
#
_entry.id   AF-A0A9W4XBL4-F1
#
_cell.length_a   1.000
_cell.length_b   1.000
_cell.length_c   1.000
_cell.angle_alpha   90.00
_cell.angle_beta   90.00
_cell.angle_gamma   90.00
#
_symmetry.space_group_name_H-M   'P 1'
#
loop_
_entity.id
_entity.type
_entity.pdbx_description
1 polymer ?
#
loop_
_entity_poly.entity_id
_entity_poly.type
_entity_poly.pdbx_seq_one_letter_code
_entity_poly.pdbx_strand_id
1 'polypeptide(L)'
;MDKEVSIIRLIIGWVCLIWYLVILIVAYSGFVEILIKFRKRSIIKSKQVVKDDNLEGVTILRPIKGIDPELKSCLESSFCQNYPRDKIQILFCIEDPNDLSIPIIESLINKYPTIDSKILIGGEHYGPNPKVNNLSKGILQAKYDILWIMDSNVWASSNILKNSIITLNENLNNGRDLSNKRPVKLVHHVPLALSIEYNEELQDLENNLTPIQSNESRIKLTNRKNRNPSNKHKECDIKQQPFLKKIGSKLDEMFLHTSHSKFYVSLNNLAIAPCVNGKSNLYRKSELDKSVKEIPTNSKSEFFTDLKVKNDAKYYSNLGVGNSMKFFSRYIGEDNMIGIALWENCNGRTGLTGDCVIQPLSGLDNNTLKDYINRRVRWLRVRKYMVLLATLIEPTTESIICGLYGNIGISILFLHKLFTIKLFVFHMILWVITDFIQYNVLINHTIDEDNMIFLPIWLKSVNQVNSGTRLLRWLIIWIIREILALPIWLIAMFGHKIDWRGTPFKIKKDLTAEEL
;
A
#
# COMPACT_ATOMS: atom_id res chain seq x y z
N MET A 1 -43.89 -17.27 -23.53
CA MET A 1 -43.84 -16.78 -22.13
C MET A 1 -43.18 -17.76 -21.16
N ASP A 2 -43.79 -18.87 -20.71
CA ASP A 2 -43.17 -19.74 -19.67
C ASP A 2 -41.85 -20.41 -20.09
N LYS A 3 -41.74 -20.86 -21.35
CA LYS A 3 -40.49 -21.42 -21.89
C LYS A 3 -39.39 -20.35 -22.03
N GLU A 4 -39.74 -19.15 -22.45
CA GLU A 4 -38.78 -18.03 -22.59
C GLU A 4 -38.28 -17.56 -21.22
N VAL A 5 -39.19 -17.44 -20.24
CA VAL A 5 -38.84 -17.13 -18.85
C VAL A 5 -37.94 -18.23 -18.26
N SER A 6 -38.15 -19.50 -18.64
CA SER A 6 -37.28 -20.61 -18.26
C SER A 6 -35.88 -20.50 -18.87
N ILE A 7 -35.77 -20.19 -20.17
CA ILE A 7 -34.49 -20.00 -20.87
C ILE A 7 -33.70 -18.82 -20.30
N ILE A 8 -34.35 -17.68 -20.06
CA ILE A 8 -33.71 -16.49 -19.47
C ILE A 8 -33.15 -16.81 -18.09
N ARG A 9 -33.91 -17.53 -17.25
CA ARG A 9 -33.43 -17.97 -15.93
C ARG A 9 -32.20 -18.85 -16.06
N LEU A 10 -32.18 -19.82 -16.98
CA LEU A 10 -31.02 -20.68 -17.21
C LEU A 10 -29.77 -19.88 -17.65
N ILE A 11 -29.94 -18.91 -18.54
CA ILE A 11 -28.84 -18.03 -18.97
C ILE A 11 -28.30 -17.23 -17.77
N ILE A 12 -29.17 -16.62 -16.97
CA ILE A 12 -28.78 -15.90 -15.74
C ILE A 12 -28.04 -16.84 -14.79
N GLY A 13 -28.56 -18.05 -14.59
CA GLY A 13 -27.96 -19.07 -13.75
C GLY A 13 -26.52 -19.39 -14.16
N TRP A 14 -26.29 -19.64 -15.46
CA TRP A 14 -24.95 -19.90 -15.99
C TRP A 14 -24.02 -18.70 -15.90
N VAL A 15 -24.47 -17.50 -16.26
CA VAL A 15 -23.65 -16.28 -16.16
C VAL A 15 -23.23 -16.05 -14.71
N CYS A 16 -24.16 -16.16 -13.77
CA CYS A 16 -23.87 -15.99 -12.35
C CYS A 16 -22.91 -17.06 -11.81
N LEU A 17 -23.09 -18.32 -12.19
CA LEU A 17 -22.23 -19.42 -11.76
C LEU A 17 -20.82 -19.29 -12.33
N ILE A 18 -20.68 -19.01 -13.63
CA ILE A 18 -19.37 -18.83 -14.28
C ILE A 18 -18.63 -17.67 -13.62
N TRP A 19 -19.30 -16.54 -13.42
CA TRP A 19 -18.71 -15.38 -12.76
C TRP A 19 -18.25 -15.70 -11.33
N TYR A 20 -19.12 -16.36 -10.55
CA TYR A 20 -18.78 -16.81 -9.21
C TYR A 20 -17.53 -17.70 -9.19
N LEU A 21 -17.45 -18.69 -10.09
CA LEU A 21 -16.28 -19.57 -10.21
C LEU A 21 -15.00 -18.80 -10.58
N VAL A 22 -15.08 -17.83 -11.50
CA VAL A 22 -13.94 -16.97 -11.84
C VAL A 22 -13.45 -16.21 -10.60
N ILE A 23 -14.34 -15.57 -9.85
CA ILE A 23 -13.96 -14.84 -8.63
C ILE A 23 -13.38 -15.78 -7.59
N LEU A 24 -13.97 -16.97 -7.38
CA LEU A 24 -13.42 -17.96 -6.46
C LEU A 24 -12.01 -18.40 -6.87
N ILE A 25 -11.76 -18.68 -8.15
CA ILE A 25 -10.43 -19.08 -8.64
C ILE A 25 -9.40 -18.00 -8.33
N VAL A 26 -9.71 -16.73 -8.63
CA VAL A 26 -8.81 -15.61 -8.36
C VAL A 26 -8.58 -15.43 -6.86
N ALA A 27 -9.66 -15.43 -6.05
CA ALA A 27 -9.60 -15.25 -4.60
C ALA A 27 -8.78 -16.38 -3.94
N TYR A 28 -9.08 -17.64 -4.26
CA TYR A 28 -8.42 -18.79 -3.65
C TYR A 28 -7.00 -19.01 -4.17
N SER A 29 -6.68 -18.61 -5.40
CA SER A 29 -5.28 -18.55 -5.87
C SER A 29 -4.44 -17.61 -5.00
N GLY A 30 -4.95 -16.41 -4.72
CA GLY A 30 -4.29 -15.44 -3.85
C GLY A 30 -4.17 -15.93 -2.40
N PHE A 31 -5.26 -16.48 -1.86
CA PHE A 31 -5.27 -17.09 -0.53
C PHE A 31 -4.21 -18.19 -0.38
N VAL A 32 -4.18 -19.15 -1.32
CA VAL A 32 -3.20 -20.24 -1.32
C VAL A 32 -1.78 -19.71 -1.44
N GLU A 33 -1.54 -18.72 -2.30
CA GLU A 33 -0.21 -18.10 -2.39
C GLU A 33 0.20 -17.45 -1.06
N ILE A 34 -0.71 -16.73 -0.40
CA ILE A 34 -0.44 -16.14 0.92
C ILE A 34 -0.07 -17.23 1.93
N LEU A 35 -0.84 -18.32 1.98
CA LEU A 35 -0.56 -19.43 2.88
C LEU A 35 0.79 -20.10 2.61
N ILE A 36 1.24 -20.17 1.36
CA ILE A 36 2.50 -20.84 1.03
C ILE A 36 3.69 -19.91 1.25
N LYS A 37 3.59 -18.65 0.80
CA LYS A 37 4.73 -17.73 0.70
C LYS A 37 4.93 -16.85 1.93
N PHE A 38 3.88 -16.58 2.70
CA PHE A 38 3.94 -15.65 3.83
C PHE A 38 3.88 -16.36 5.19
N ARG A 39 3.96 -17.70 5.24
CA ARG A 39 4.02 -18.45 6.51
C ARG A 39 5.24 -18.13 7.37
N LYS A 40 6.35 -17.80 6.73
CA LYS A 40 7.61 -17.37 7.35
C LYS A 40 8.16 -16.20 6.54
N ARG A 41 9.05 -15.40 7.11
CA ARG A 41 9.74 -14.36 6.32
C ARG A 41 10.50 -14.97 5.16
N SER A 42 10.37 -14.32 4.00
CA SER A 42 11.04 -14.75 2.77
C SER A 42 12.54 -14.50 2.91
N ILE A 43 13.35 -15.54 2.63
CA ILE A 43 14.76 -15.38 2.31
C ILE A 43 14.92 -15.91 0.90
N ILE A 44 15.09 -15.00 -0.06
CA ILE A 44 15.29 -15.39 -1.45
C ILE A 44 16.77 -15.76 -1.61
N LYS A 45 17.01 -17.04 -1.92
CA LYS A 45 18.34 -17.50 -2.30
C LYS A 45 18.57 -17.15 -3.76
N SER A 46 19.61 -16.36 -3.99
CA SER A 46 20.14 -16.05 -5.31
C SER A 46 20.61 -17.35 -5.99
N LYS A 47 20.31 -17.52 -7.29
CA LYS A 47 20.78 -18.65 -8.11
C LYS A 47 22.28 -18.65 -8.25
N GLN A 48 22.87 -17.46 -8.34
CA GLN A 48 24.31 -17.28 -8.21
C GLN A 48 24.64 -17.11 -6.73
N VAL A 49 25.75 -17.67 -6.25
CA VAL A 49 26.32 -17.28 -4.95
C VAL A 49 26.84 -15.85 -5.11
N VAL A 50 25.93 -14.88 -5.02
CA VAL A 50 26.26 -13.46 -5.07
C VAL A 50 26.91 -13.17 -3.73
N LYS A 51 28.25 -13.14 -3.74
CA LYS A 51 29.00 -12.51 -2.65
C LYS A 51 28.47 -11.10 -2.47
N ASP A 52 28.40 -10.62 -1.24
CA ASP A 52 27.87 -9.28 -0.95
C ASP A 52 28.61 -8.17 -1.74
N ASP A 53 29.88 -8.40 -2.11
CA ASP A 53 30.69 -7.55 -2.99
C ASP A 53 30.13 -7.39 -4.42
N ASN A 54 29.25 -8.28 -4.88
CA ASN A 54 28.65 -8.25 -6.21
C ASN A 54 27.22 -7.66 -6.23
N LEU A 55 26.67 -7.30 -5.07
CA LEU A 55 25.37 -6.61 -5.01
C LEU A 55 25.46 -5.20 -5.63
N GLU A 56 24.43 -4.75 -6.34
CA GLU A 56 24.40 -3.39 -6.90
C GLU A 56 24.17 -2.34 -5.80
N GLY A 57 24.62 -1.10 -6.01
CA GLY A 57 24.26 -0.03 -5.08
C GLY A 57 22.79 0.37 -5.20
N VAL A 58 22.20 0.85 -4.10
CA VAL A 58 20.79 1.27 -4.03
C VAL A 58 20.66 2.61 -3.33
N THR A 59 19.90 3.52 -3.93
CA THR A 59 19.47 4.76 -3.26
C THR A 59 18.02 4.61 -2.78
N ILE A 60 17.82 4.65 -1.46
CA ILE A 60 16.51 4.69 -0.81
C ILE A 60 16.03 6.14 -0.75
N LEU A 61 14.84 6.41 -1.29
CA LEU A 61 14.22 7.73 -1.30
C LEU A 61 13.00 7.72 -0.37
N ARG A 62 13.02 8.57 0.64
CA ARG A 62 11.92 8.77 1.60
C ARG A 62 11.33 10.18 1.42
N PRO A 63 10.19 10.35 0.74
CA PRO A 63 9.49 11.62 0.74
C PRO A 63 8.77 11.81 2.07
N ILE A 64 9.01 12.94 2.73
CA ILE A 64 8.50 13.23 4.07
C ILE A 64 7.69 14.53 4.04
N LYS A 65 6.60 14.56 4.80
CA LYS A 65 5.82 15.76 5.12
C LYS A 65 5.17 15.59 6.48
N GLY A 66 5.67 16.30 7.48
CA GLY A 66 5.19 16.24 8.86
C GLY A 66 5.57 14.94 9.57
N ILE A 67 4.89 14.72 10.71
CA ILE A 67 5.12 13.56 11.57
C ILE A 67 3.96 12.58 11.40
N ASP A 68 4.31 11.35 11.00
CA ASP A 68 3.40 10.20 10.98
C ASP A 68 3.55 9.37 12.27
N PRO A 69 2.57 8.52 12.61
CA PRO A 69 2.71 7.57 13.71
C PRO A 69 3.94 6.68 13.51
N GLU A 70 4.77 6.54 14.55
CA GLU A 70 5.97 5.69 14.50
C GLU A 70 6.94 6.07 13.38
N LEU A 71 7.00 7.36 13.01
CA LEU A 71 7.86 7.86 11.93
C LEU A 71 9.31 7.45 12.15
N LYS A 72 9.83 7.61 13.38
CA LYS A 72 11.23 7.29 13.70
C LYS A 72 11.56 5.84 13.37
N SER A 73 10.72 4.89 13.81
CA SER A 73 10.96 3.47 13.59
C SER A 73 10.73 3.06 12.12
N CYS A 74 9.79 3.71 11.42
CA CYS A 74 9.61 3.53 9.98
C CYS A 74 10.85 3.99 9.20
N LEU A 75 11.41 5.17 9.51
CA LEU A 75 12.61 5.68 8.85
C LEU A 75 13.86 4.84 9.21
N GLU A 76 14.00 4.47 10.48
CA GLU A 76 15.09 3.62 11.00
C GLU A 76 15.19 2.29 10.26
N SER A 77 14.06 1.72 9.82
CA SER A 77 14.04 0.48 9.03
C SER A 77 14.86 0.55 7.74
N SER A 78 15.11 1.75 7.19
CA SER A 78 15.96 1.97 6.02
C SER A 78 17.45 1.74 6.34
N PHE A 79 17.87 2.07 7.56
CA PHE A 79 19.25 1.89 8.03
C PHE A 79 19.51 0.45 8.48
N CYS A 80 18.46 -0.27 8.90
CA CYS A 80 18.55 -1.64 9.44
C CYS A 80 18.36 -2.74 8.38
N GLN A 81 18.68 -2.45 7.12
CA GLN A 81 18.65 -3.43 6.03
C GLN A 81 19.90 -4.33 6.06
N ASN A 82 19.71 -5.62 5.78
CA ASN A 82 20.76 -6.64 5.64
C ASN A 82 21.45 -6.50 4.28
N TYR A 83 22.16 -5.40 4.10
CA TYR A 83 22.82 -5.03 2.86
C TYR A 83 24.17 -4.36 3.16
N PRO A 84 25.16 -4.42 2.24
CA PRO A 84 26.44 -3.73 2.42
C PRO A 84 26.24 -2.22 2.64
N ARG A 85 26.79 -1.70 3.75
CA ARG A 85 26.58 -0.31 4.19
C ARG A 85 27.13 0.71 3.20
N ASP A 86 28.23 0.38 2.53
CA ASP A 86 28.87 1.17 1.48
C ASP A 86 28.06 1.23 0.17
N LYS A 87 27.08 0.33 0.00
CA LYS A 87 26.20 0.22 -1.16
C LYS A 87 24.80 0.76 -0.94
N ILE A 88 24.52 1.30 0.24
CA ILE A 88 23.26 2.00 0.52
C ILE A 88 23.51 3.50 0.55
N GLN A 89 22.62 4.24 -0.12
CA GLN A 89 22.41 5.66 0.11
C GLN A 89 20.98 5.89 0.56
N ILE A 90 20.73 6.79 1.51
CA ILE A 90 19.38 7.16 1.98
C ILE A 90 19.18 8.66 1.84
N LEU A 91 18.21 9.09 1.04
CA LEU A 91 17.89 10.51 0.85
C LEU A 91 16.49 10.80 1.39
N PHE A 92 16.43 11.68 2.39
CA PHE A 92 15.19 12.16 3.00
C PHE A 92 14.76 13.44 2.28
N CYS A 93 13.67 13.38 1.52
CA CYS A 93 13.19 14.49 0.72
C CYS A 93 12.12 15.25 1.51
N ILE A 94 12.41 16.51 1.87
CA ILE A 94 11.53 17.38 2.66
C ILE A 94 11.29 18.69 1.91
N GLU A 95 10.05 19.12 1.78
CA GLU A 95 9.72 20.36 1.07
C GLU A 95 9.98 21.60 1.95
N ASP A 96 9.50 21.59 3.19
CA ASP A 96 9.59 22.72 4.13
C ASP A 96 10.86 22.63 5.01
N PRO A 97 11.74 23.64 5.04
CA PRO A 97 12.87 23.68 5.97
C PRO A 97 12.49 23.66 7.45
N ASN A 98 11.24 23.95 7.80
CA ASN A 98 10.73 23.94 9.18
C ASN A 98 9.92 22.68 9.49
N ASP A 99 9.99 21.63 8.65
CA ASP A 99 9.26 20.39 8.88
C ASP A 99 9.71 19.73 10.20
N LEU A 100 8.73 19.37 11.02
CA LEU A 100 8.93 18.85 12.37
C LEU A 100 9.62 17.47 12.39
N SER A 101 9.71 16.80 11.24
CA SER A 101 10.43 15.53 11.09
C SER A 101 11.96 15.69 11.08
N ILE A 102 12.50 16.88 10.80
CA ILE A 102 13.95 17.11 10.63
C ILE A 102 14.77 16.63 11.84
N PRO A 103 14.44 16.99 13.11
CA PRO A 103 15.22 16.54 14.26
C PRO A 103 15.23 15.02 14.45
N ILE A 104 14.15 14.34 14.07
CA ILE A 104 14.06 12.87 14.12
C ILE A 104 15.03 12.26 13.11
N ILE A 105 15.09 12.82 11.90
CA ILE A 105 15.98 12.36 10.83
C ILE A 105 17.44 12.62 11.19
N GLU A 106 17.77 13.81 11.71
CA GLU A 106 19.12 14.14 12.18
C GLU A 106 19.59 13.18 13.28
N SER A 107 18.69 12.83 14.23
CA SER A 107 18.97 11.82 15.25
C SER A 107 19.32 10.46 14.65
N LEU A 108 18.61 10.03 13.60
CA LEU A 108 18.90 8.78 12.90
C LEU A 108 20.21 8.82 12.09
N ILE A 109 20.48 9.93 11.38
CA ILE A 109 21.75 10.11 10.65
C ILE A 109 22.93 10.02 11.63
N ASN A 110 22.83 10.70 12.78
CA ASN A 110 23.85 10.66 13.83
C ASN A 110 24.00 9.27 14.47
N LYS A 111 22.90 8.50 14.56
CA LYS A 111 22.91 7.12 15.06
C LYS A 111 23.60 6.14 14.09
N TYR A 112 23.56 6.40 12.79
CA TYR A 112 24.10 5.52 11.74
C TYR A 112 25.13 6.24 10.85
N PRO A 113 26.26 6.73 11.39
CA PRO A 113 27.21 7.58 10.66
C PRO A 113 27.96 6.87 9.52
N THR A 114 27.89 5.53 9.45
CA THR A 114 28.55 4.72 8.42
C THR A 114 27.73 4.55 7.15
N ILE A 115 26.48 5.00 7.13
CA ILE A 115 25.57 4.91 5.97
C ILE A 115 25.46 6.29 5.33
N ASP A 116 25.67 6.39 4.02
CA ASP A 116 25.52 7.65 3.26
C ASP A 116 24.06 8.12 3.33
N SER A 117 23.77 9.08 4.19
CA SER A 117 22.43 9.55 4.46
C SER A 117 22.36 11.07 4.57
N LYS A 118 21.38 11.69 3.91
CA LYS A 118 21.25 13.16 3.81
C LYS A 118 19.81 13.63 3.78
N ILE A 119 19.60 14.83 4.32
CA ILE A 119 18.34 15.57 4.20
C ILE A 119 18.43 16.49 2.99
N LEU A 120 17.43 16.41 2.11
CA LEU A 120 17.28 17.27 0.94
C LEU A 120 16.06 18.16 1.13
N ILE A 121 16.31 19.45 1.33
CA ILE A 121 15.27 20.44 1.61
C ILE A 121 14.92 21.23 0.33
N GLY A 122 13.65 21.60 0.19
CA GLY A 122 13.15 22.40 -0.93
C GLY A 122 12.55 21.56 -2.05
N GLY A 123 12.53 22.07 -3.26
CA GLY A 123 11.95 21.39 -4.41
C GLY A 123 11.34 22.39 -5.38
N GLU A 124 11.13 21.96 -6.61
CA GLU A 124 10.43 22.76 -7.60
C GLU A 124 9.06 22.15 -7.86
N HIS A 125 8.12 22.99 -8.25
CA HIS A 125 6.78 22.56 -8.62
C HIS A 125 6.75 22.15 -10.09
N TYR A 126 6.64 20.84 -10.37
CA TYR A 126 6.53 20.31 -11.74
C TYR A 126 5.09 20.01 -12.15
N GLY A 127 4.22 19.73 -11.17
CA GLY A 127 2.84 19.37 -11.42
C GLY A 127 2.03 19.20 -10.13
N PRO A 128 0.75 18.81 -10.24
CA PRO A 128 -0.18 18.70 -9.11
C PRO A 128 0.18 17.63 -8.08
N ASN A 129 1.11 16.72 -8.37
CA ASN A 129 1.53 15.68 -7.42
C ASN A 129 2.67 16.18 -6.50
N PRO A 130 2.37 16.52 -5.22
CA PRO A 130 3.38 17.02 -4.30
C PRO A 130 4.43 15.96 -3.93
N LYS A 131 4.10 14.67 -3.99
CA LYS A 131 5.06 13.59 -3.71
C LYS A 131 6.13 13.55 -4.80
N VAL A 132 5.75 13.67 -6.07
CA VAL A 132 6.72 13.71 -7.18
C VAL A 132 7.55 14.99 -7.15
N ASN A 133 6.93 16.15 -6.86
CA ASN A 133 7.66 17.41 -6.71
C ASN A 133 8.75 17.32 -5.63
N ASN A 134 8.44 16.65 -4.51
CA ASN A 134 9.39 16.44 -3.43
C ASN A 134 10.46 15.37 -3.79
N LEU A 135 10.08 14.29 -4.49
CA LEU A 135 11.00 13.20 -4.85
C LEU A 135 12.03 13.55 -5.93
N SER A 136 11.71 14.47 -6.85
CA SER A 136 12.54 14.73 -8.03
C SER A 136 13.98 15.12 -7.68
N LYS A 137 14.18 15.94 -6.64
CA LYS A 137 15.51 16.33 -6.14
C LYS A 137 16.31 15.12 -5.64
N GLY A 138 15.65 14.17 -4.98
CA GLY A 138 16.28 12.94 -4.51
C GLY A 138 16.74 12.06 -5.65
N ILE A 139 15.96 11.96 -6.73
CA ILE A 139 16.32 11.17 -7.92
C ILE A 139 17.51 11.78 -8.67
N LEU A 140 17.55 13.10 -8.78
CA LEU A 140 18.66 13.80 -9.40
C LEU A 140 19.96 13.66 -8.60
N GLN A 141 19.86 13.60 -7.27
CA GLN A 141 21.01 13.39 -6.38
C GLN A 141 21.33 11.91 -6.08
N ALA A 142 20.51 10.97 -6.56
CA ALA A 142 20.69 9.56 -6.32
C ALA A 142 22.01 9.06 -6.92
N LYS A 143 22.89 8.54 -6.06
CA LYS A 143 24.20 7.98 -6.39
C LYS A 143 24.09 6.72 -7.26
N TYR A 144 23.08 5.90 -7.02
CA TYR A 144 22.93 4.62 -7.69
C TYR A 144 21.79 4.61 -8.70
N ASP A 145 21.82 3.64 -9.63
CA ASP A 145 20.78 3.48 -10.63
C ASP A 145 19.51 2.82 -10.06
N ILE A 146 19.67 1.91 -9.11
CA ILE A 146 18.52 1.30 -8.43
C ILE A 146 17.99 2.27 -7.38
N LEU A 147 16.72 2.62 -7.54
CA LEU A 147 15.97 3.47 -6.63
C LEU A 147 14.98 2.62 -5.85
N TRP A 148 14.94 2.79 -4.53
CA TRP A 148 13.87 2.24 -3.70
C TRP A 148 13.08 3.39 -3.09
N ILE A 149 11.92 3.66 -3.66
CA ILE A 149 11.01 4.71 -3.20
C ILE A 149 10.08 4.10 -2.16
N MET A 150 10.06 4.67 -0.96
CA MET A 150 9.26 4.18 0.14
C MET A 150 8.64 5.35 0.90
N ASP A 151 7.34 5.27 1.19
CA ASP A 151 6.64 6.33 1.94
C ASP A 151 7.22 6.49 3.36
N SER A 152 7.15 7.69 3.96
CA SER A 152 7.71 8.01 5.28
C SER A 152 7.17 7.11 6.41
N ASN A 153 5.89 6.78 6.34
CA ASN A 153 5.15 6.00 7.34
C ASN A 153 5.08 4.51 7.03
N VAL A 154 6.10 4.00 6.33
CA VAL A 154 6.17 2.58 5.96
C VAL A 154 7.41 1.96 6.58
N TRP A 155 7.18 0.95 7.40
CA TRP A 155 8.22 0.09 7.96
C TRP A 155 8.46 -1.12 7.05
N ALA A 156 9.72 -1.49 6.89
CA ALA A 156 10.13 -2.62 6.06
C ALA A 156 11.11 -3.53 6.80
N SER A 157 11.00 -4.84 6.58
CA SER A 157 11.82 -5.84 7.27
C SER A 157 13.29 -5.80 6.82
N SER A 158 14.22 -6.31 7.64
CA SER A 158 15.66 -6.18 7.36
C SER A 158 16.13 -6.87 6.06
N ASN A 159 15.47 -7.92 5.58
CA ASN A 159 15.90 -8.64 4.37
C ASN A 159 15.24 -8.14 3.08
N ILE A 160 14.24 -7.27 3.18
CA ILE A 160 13.37 -6.91 2.05
C ILE A 160 14.16 -6.26 0.90
N LEU A 161 15.18 -5.44 1.20
CA LEU A 161 16.03 -4.84 0.19
C LEU A 161 16.81 -5.90 -0.60
N LYS A 162 17.50 -6.81 0.10
CA LYS A 162 18.28 -7.89 -0.52
C LYS A 162 17.38 -8.79 -1.37
N ASN A 163 16.22 -9.19 -0.83
CA ASN A 163 15.21 -9.96 -1.58
C ASN A 163 14.72 -9.21 -2.82
N SER A 164 14.53 -7.90 -2.73
CA SER A 164 14.05 -7.07 -3.85
C SER A 164 15.07 -6.98 -4.98
N ILE A 165 16.36 -6.85 -4.64
CA ILE A 165 17.45 -6.81 -5.63
C ILE A 165 17.56 -8.16 -6.35
N ILE A 166 17.52 -9.26 -5.61
CA ILE A 166 17.54 -10.61 -6.21
C ILE A 166 16.31 -10.81 -7.11
N THR A 167 15.13 -10.38 -6.65
CA THR A 167 13.89 -10.47 -7.42
C THR A 167 13.97 -9.70 -8.74
N LEU A 168 14.51 -8.48 -8.69
CA LEU A 168 14.69 -7.62 -9.85
C LEU A 168 15.70 -8.23 -10.85
N ASN A 169 16.84 -8.72 -10.35
CA ASN A 169 17.96 -9.17 -11.18
C ASN A 169 17.75 -10.58 -11.73
N GLU A 170 17.16 -11.47 -10.94
CA GLU A 170 16.92 -12.86 -11.31
C GLU A 170 15.51 -13.10 -11.89
N ASN A 171 14.75 -12.01 -12.12
CA ASN A 171 13.46 -12.03 -12.79
C ASN A 171 12.45 -12.96 -12.07
N LEU A 172 12.26 -12.72 -10.77
CA LEU A 172 11.44 -13.54 -9.89
C LEU A 172 10.08 -12.91 -9.54
N ASN A 173 9.13 -13.74 -9.12
CA ASN A 173 7.91 -13.32 -8.42
C ASN A 173 7.59 -14.32 -7.30
N ASN A 174 7.55 -13.84 -6.06
CA ASN A 174 7.46 -14.65 -4.84
C ASN A 174 8.50 -15.81 -4.85
N GLY A 175 9.71 -15.50 -5.30
CA GLY A 175 10.82 -16.46 -5.44
C GLY A 175 10.68 -17.46 -6.60
N ARG A 176 9.63 -17.37 -7.44
CA ARG A 176 9.51 -18.19 -8.65
C ARG A 176 10.17 -17.50 -9.83
N ASP A 177 11.00 -18.21 -10.59
CA ASP A 177 11.53 -17.74 -11.87
C ASP A 177 10.41 -17.58 -12.89
N LEU A 178 10.37 -16.42 -13.54
CA LEU A 178 9.30 -16.05 -14.44
C LEU A 178 9.60 -16.28 -15.93
N SER A 179 10.62 -17.04 -16.31
CA SER A 179 11.08 -17.25 -17.70
C SER A 179 11.56 -15.96 -18.39
N ASN A 180 12.39 -16.09 -19.42
CA ASN A 180 13.06 -14.93 -20.04
C ASN A 180 12.20 -14.10 -20.99
N LYS A 181 10.89 -14.35 -21.12
CA LYS A 181 10.04 -13.63 -22.08
C LYS A 181 9.86 -12.14 -21.76
N ARG A 182 9.84 -11.77 -20.48
CA ARG A 182 9.54 -10.41 -20.04
C ARG A 182 10.24 -10.06 -18.73
N PRO A 183 11.35 -9.31 -18.69
CA PRO A 183 12.09 -9.09 -17.44
C PRO A 183 11.28 -8.35 -16.36
N VAL A 184 11.53 -8.64 -15.08
CA VAL A 184 11.06 -7.79 -13.96
C VAL A 184 11.77 -6.44 -14.06
N LYS A 185 10.98 -5.35 -14.02
CA LYS A 185 11.47 -3.95 -14.09
C LYS A 185 11.03 -3.11 -12.90
N LEU A 186 10.07 -3.61 -12.13
CA LEU A 186 9.59 -2.98 -10.90
C LEU A 186 9.33 -4.08 -9.87
N VAL A 187 9.95 -3.93 -8.70
CA VAL A 187 9.67 -4.76 -7.53
C VAL A 187 8.86 -3.95 -6.53
N HIS A 188 7.88 -4.60 -5.93
CA HIS A 188 6.97 -3.98 -4.97
C HIS A 188 6.55 -5.03 -3.94
N HIS A 189 5.89 -4.58 -2.88
CA HIS A 189 5.63 -5.42 -1.71
C HIS A 189 4.14 -5.45 -1.38
N VAL A 190 3.72 -6.48 -0.64
CA VAL A 190 2.33 -6.55 -0.16
C VAL A 190 2.14 -5.47 0.92
N PRO A 191 1.24 -4.50 0.71
CA PRO A 191 1.04 -3.41 1.63
C PRO A 191 0.06 -3.84 2.73
N LEU A 192 0.50 -3.80 3.97
CA LEU A 192 -0.33 -4.02 5.15
C LEU A 192 -0.38 -2.75 6.00
N ALA A 193 -1.39 -2.67 6.88
CA ALA A 193 -1.43 -1.62 7.89
C ALA A 193 -1.90 -2.19 9.22
N LEU A 194 -1.34 -1.66 10.31
CA LEU A 194 -1.63 -2.12 11.67
C LEU A 194 -2.12 -0.95 12.52
N SER A 195 -3.30 -1.11 13.10
CA SER A 195 -3.84 -0.21 14.11
C SER A 195 -3.11 -0.46 15.43
N ILE A 196 -2.20 0.46 15.76
CA ILE A 196 -1.37 0.38 16.97
C ILE A 196 -2.05 1.05 18.16
N GLU A 197 -1.60 0.70 19.37
CA GLU A 197 -1.97 1.39 20.60
C GLU A 197 -0.90 2.45 20.90
N TYR A 198 -1.34 3.65 21.24
CA TYR A 198 -0.43 4.68 21.70
C TYR A 198 0.00 4.37 23.13
N ASN A 199 1.31 4.18 23.32
CA ASN A 199 1.90 4.00 24.63
C ASN A 199 2.58 5.31 25.05
N GLU A 200 2.03 5.98 26.07
CA GLU A 200 2.56 7.24 26.60
C GLU A 200 3.98 7.10 27.16
N GLU A 201 4.42 5.90 27.54
CA GLU A 201 5.74 5.65 28.17
C GLU A 201 6.92 5.56 27.18
N LEU A 202 6.70 5.40 25.87
CA LEU A 202 7.77 5.19 24.87
C LEU A 202 8.38 6.52 24.35
N GLN A 203 8.45 7.51 25.22
CA GLN A 203 8.36 8.94 24.93
C GLN A 203 9.70 9.66 24.65
N ASP A 204 10.68 9.03 24.00
CA ASP A 204 11.97 9.69 23.71
C ASP A 204 12.04 10.17 22.24
N LEU A 205 11.62 11.43 22.04
CA LEU A 205 11.79 12.36 20.89
C LEU A 205 10.52 12.84 20.14
N GLU A 206 9.39 12.12 20.16
CA GLU A 206 8.23 12.53 19.32
C GLU A 206 7.41 13.73 19.87
N ASN A 207 7.64 14.17 21.13
CA ASN A 207 6.72 15.07 21.85
C ASN A 207 7.13 16.54 22.03
N ASN A 208 8.18 17.04 21.38
CA ASN A 208 8.46 18.48 21.46
C ASN A 208 7.84 19.32 20.33
N LEU A 209 7.11 18.71 19.38
CA LEU A 209 6.77 19.40 18.12
C LEU A 209 5.36 19.18 17.56
N THR A 210 4.43 18.48 18.21
CA THR A 210 3.04 18.43 17.71
C THR A 210 2.29 19.73 18.02
N PRO A 211 1.93 20.51 16.98
CA PRO A 211 0.52 20.84 16.84
C PRO A 211 0.07 20.78 15.38
N ILE A 212 -0.90 19.91 15.08
CA ILE A 212 -1.89 20.18 14.04
C ILE A 212 -3.25 20.25 14.74
N GLN A 213 -3.50 21.39 15.39
CA GLN A 213 -4.85 21.83 15.70
C GLN A 213 -5.26 22.84 14.63
N SER A 214 -6.33 22.54 13.90
CA SER A 214 -7.08 23.51 13.12
C SER A 214 -7.45 24.73 14.00
N ASN A 215 -7.32 25.93 13.44
CA ASN A 215 -7.29 27.25 14.09
C ASN A 215 -8.50 27.69 14.96
N GLU A 216 -9.42 26.82 15.40
CA GLU A 216 -10.62 27.24 16.15
C GLU A 216 -10.52 27.14 17.68
N SER A 217 -9.46 26.54 18.25
CA SER A 217 -9.37 26.27 19.70
C SER A 217 -8.40 27.16 20.49
N ARG A 218 -7.97 28.30 19.94
CA ARG A 218 -6.87 29.13 20.50
C ARG A 218 -7.19 29.93 21.78
N ILE A 219 -8.33 29.74 22.43
CA ILE A 219 -8.79 30.63 23.53
C ILE A 219 -8.70 30.01 24.95
N LYS A 220 -8.24 28.76 25.15
CA LYS A 220 -8.29 28.12 26.49
C LYS A 220 -6.98 27.59 27.07
N LEU A 221 -5.83 28.19 26.73
CA LEU A 221 -4.52 27.77 27.27
C LEU A 221 -3.70 28.93 27.87
N THR A 222 -4.33 29.74 28.71
CA THR A 222 -3.62 30.59 29.68
C THR A 222 -4.20 30.32 31.07
N ASN A 223 -3.63 29.35 31.77
CA ASN A 223 -3.54 29.26 33.25
C ASN A 223 -3.34 27.81 33.69
N ARG A 224 -2.08 27.38 33.85
CA ARG A 224 -1.73 26.40 34.89
C ARG A 224 -0.27 26.56 35.29
N LYS A 225 -0.08 27.17 36.46
CA LYS A 225 1.18 27.36 37.17
C LYS A 225 1.80 26.03 37.62
N ASN A 226 3.13 26.03 37.65
CA ASN A 226 4.08 25.08 38.25
C ASN A 226 3.57 24.29 39.47
N ARG A 227 3.79 22.97 39.47
CA ARG A 227 3.95 22.15 40.69
C ARG A 227 5.08 21.13 40.49
N ASN A 228 6.00 21.12 41.44
CA ASN A 228 7.14 20.20 41.57
C ASN A 228 6.71 18.74 41.80
N PRO A 229 7.57 17.75 41.49
CA PRO A 229 7.23 16.33 41.57
C PRO A 229 7.48 15.79 42.98
N SER A 230 6.51 15.05 43.53
CA SER A 230 6.76 14.16 44.66
C SER A 230 6.15 12.78 44.39
N ASN A 231 7.00 11.77 44.59
CA ASN A 231 6.77 10.35 44.39
C ASN A 231 5.52 9.84 45.12
N LYS A 232 4.60 9.23 44.37
CA LYS A 232 3.81 8.08 44.81
C LYS A 232 3.63 7.15 43.62
N HIS A 233 4.25 5.97 43.69
CA HIS A 233 3.90 4.82 42.88
C HIS A 233 2.39 4.59 43.00
N LYS A 234 1.67 4.85 41.91
CA LYS A 234 0.31 4.34 41.69
C LYS A 234 0.44 3.30 40.59
N GLU A 235 0.02 2.08 40.92
CA GLU A 235 -0.29 1.05 39.94
C GLU A 235 -1.15 1.67 38.82
N CYS A 236 -0.64 1.59 37.59
CA CYS A 236 -1.31 2.17 36.44
C CYS A 236 -2.38 1.18 35.97
N ASP A 237 -3.62 1.40 36.41
CA ASP A 237 -4.79 0.83 35.75
C ASP A 237 -4.79 1.27 34.28
N ILE A 238 -4.43 0.36 33.38
CA ILE A 238 -4.53 0.52 31.92
C ILE A 238 -6.01 0.68 31.58
N LYS A 239 -6.49 1.93 31.58
CA LYS A 239 -7.86 2.25 31.15
C LYS A 239 -8.02 1.85 29.68
N GLN A 240 -8.80 0.79 29.45
CA GLN A 240 -9.22 0.37 28.12
C GLN A 240 -9.85 1.56 27.38
N GLN A 241 -9.15 2.10 26.38
CA GLN A 241 -9.77 3.08 25.49
C GLN A 241 -10.97 2.43 24.76
N PRO A 242 -12.07 3.17 24.53
CA PRO A 242 -13.27 2.60 23.96
C PRO A 242 -13.00 2.05 22.55
N PHE A 243 -13.37 0.79 22.31
CA PHE A 243 -13.25 0.06 21.04
C PHE A 243 -13.67 0.87 19.80
N LEU A 244 -14.69 1.72 19.95
CA LEU A 244 -15.22 2.56 18.88
C LEU A 244 -14.29 3.71 18.44
N LYS A 245 -13.37 4.16 19.29
CA LYS A 245 -12.46 5.28 18.98
C LYS A 245 -11.42 4.92 17.91
N LYS A 246 -11.13 3.63 17.72
CA LYS A 246 -10.15 3.09 16.75
C LYS A 246 -10.80 2.36 15.57
N ILE A 247 -12.11 2.52 15.37
CA ILE A 247 -12.84 1.71 14.39
C ILE A 247 -12.32 1.92 12.96
N GLY A 248 -11.92 3.14 12.59
CA GLY A 248 -11.43 3.44 11.25
C GLY A 248 -10.10 2.76 10.93
N SER A 249 -9.12 2.83 11.83
CA SER A 249 -7.82 2.14 11.66
C SER A 249 -7.96 0.62 11.66
N LYS A 250 -8.87 0.07 12.48
CA LYS A 250 -9.14 -1.36 12.50
C LYS A 250 -9.84 -1.87 11.24
N LEU A 251 -10.68 -1.05 10.61
CA LEU A 251 -11.27 -1.37 9.31
C LEU A 251 -10.25 -1.31 8.17
N ASP A 252 -9.29 -0.38 8.21
CA ASP A 252 -8.16 -0.36 7.27
C ASP A 252 -7.26 -1.59 7.42
N GLU A 253 -6.89 -1.94 8.67
CA GLU A 253 -6.16 -3.16 9.01
C GLU A 253 -6.87 -4.40 8.46
N MET A 254 -8.17 -4.54 8.75
CA MET A 254 -9.00 -5.64 8.26
C MET A 254 -9.02 -5.70 6.74
N PHE A 255 -9.27 -4.58 6.05
CA PHE A 255 -9.32 -4.54 4.59
C PHE A 255 -7.99 -4.95 3.94
N LEU A 256 -6.86 -4.45 4.45
CA LEU A 256 -5.53 -4.73 3.91
C LEU A 256 -5.07 -6.17 4.16
N HIS A 257 -5.49 -6.79 5.27
CA HIS A 257 -5.14 -8.17 5.61
C HIS A 257 -6.08 -9.22 4.99
N THR A 258 -7.25 -8.83 4.48
CA THR A 258 -8.26 -9.75 3.93
C THR A 258 -8.47 -9.54 2.43
N SER A 259 -9.50 -8.79 2.02
CA SER A 259 -9.88 -8.60 0.61
C SER A 259 -8.70 -8.07 -0.22
N HIS A 260 -8.03 -7.01 0.23
CA HIS A 260 -6.97 -6.38 -0.56
C HIS A 260 -5.80 -7.32 -0.85
N SER A 261 -5.16 -7.88 0.18
CA SER A 261 -3.97 -8.73 0.00
C SER A 261 -4.29 -9.98 -0.83
N LYS A 262 -5.47 -10.59 -0.63
CA LYS A 262 -5.93 -11.77 -1.37
C LYS A 262 -5.94 -11.52 -2.88
N PHE A 263 -6.64 -10.47 -3.33
CA PHE A 263 -6.73 -10.16 -4.75
C PHE A 263 -5.43 -9.55 -5.27
N TYR A 264 -4.73 -8.74 -4.49
CA TYR A 264 -3.47 -8.11 -4.89
C TYR A 264 -2.38 -9.14 -5.21
N VAL A 265 -2.21 -10.16 -4.37
CA VAL A 265 -1.25 -11.25 -4.61
C VAL A 265 -1.66 -12.08 -5.83
N SER A 266 -2.96 -12.40 -5.96
CA SER A 266 -3.49 -13.16 -7.09
C SER A 266 -3.28 -12.45 -8.44
N LEU A 267 -3.64 -11.18 -8.53
CA LEU A 267 -3.52 -10.39 -9.76
C LEU A 267 -2.06 -10.21 -10.19
N ASN A 268 -1.14 -10.03 -9.23
CA ASN A 268 0.29 -9.97 -9.54
C ASN A 268 0.85 -11.32 -10.01
N ASN A 269 0.33 -12.45 -9.52
CA ASN A 269 0.71 -13.75 -10.05
C ASN A 269 0.18 -13.99 -11.47
N LEU A 270 -1.05 -13.53 -11.76
CA LEU A 270 -1.63 -13.63 -13.10
C LEU A 270 -0.92 -12.72 -14.11
N ALA A 271 -0.35 -11.60 -13.65
CA ALA A 271 0.47 -10.68 -14.44
C ALA A 271 -0.20 -10.21 -15.74
N ILE A 272 -1.52 -9.95 -15.69
CA ILE A 272 -2.31 -9.44 -16.83
C ILE A 272 -1.98 -7.96 -17.11
N ALA A 273 -1.82 -7.17 -16.04
CA ALA A 273 -1.52 -5.75 -16.06
C ALA A 273 -0.64 -5.41 -14.82
N PRO A 274 0.10 -4.30 -14.81
CA PRO A 274 0.87 -3.92 -13.64
C PRO A 274 -0.10 -3.57 -12.49
N CYS A 275 -0.01 -4.29 -11.38
CA CYS A 275 -0.83 -4.04 -10.19
C CYS A 275 0.08 -3.56 -9.05
N VAL A 276 0.39 -2.26 -9.06
CA VAL A 276 1.37 -1.65 -8.16
C VAL A 276 0.68 -0.85 -7.05
N ASN A 277 1.26 -0.85 -5.84
CA ASN A 277 0.86 0.02 -4.74
C ASN A 277 1.96 1.07 -4.48
N GLY A 278 1.58 2.28 -4.10
CA GLY A 278 2.52 3.40 -3.91
C GLY A 278 3.38 3.42 -2.65
N LYS A 279 3.28 2.41 -1.77
CA LYS A 279 3.98 2.40 -0.48
C LYS A 279 5.48 2.08 -0.56
N SER A 280 5.87 1.17 -1.47
CA SER A 280 7.24 0.66 -1.57
C SER A 280 7.48 0.08 -2.97
N ASN A 281 8.28 0.79 -3.76
CA ASN A 281 8.58 0.46 -5.15
C ASN A 281 10.08 0.57 -5.42
N LEU A 282 10.66 -0.48 -6.00
CA LEU A 282 12.07 -0.57 -6.35
C LEU A 282 12.21 -0.80 -7.86
N TYR A 283 12.95 0.07 -8.54
CA TYR A 283 13.17 0.01 -9.98
C TYR A 283 14.43 0.79 -10.38
N ARG A 284 14.87 0.67 -11.64
CA ARG A 284 16.02 1.41 -12.15
C ARG A 284 15.64 2.78 -12.69
N LYS A 285 16.44 3.79 -12.33
CA LYS A 285 16.36 5.17 -12.85
C LYS A 285 16.54 5.18 -14.36
N SER A 286 17.54 4.46 -14.87
CA SER A 286 17.81 4.30 -16.30
C SER A 286 16.64 3.70 -17.08
N GLU A 287 15.93 2.74 -16.50
CA GLU A 287 14.77 2.09 -17.12
C GLU A 287 13.53 2.97 -17.09
N LEU A 288 13.36 3.76 -16.02
CA LEU A 288 12.34 4.80 -15.97
C LEU A 288 12.57 5.85 -17.06
N ASP A 289 13.80 6.34 -17.20
CA ASP A 289 14.15 7.32 -18.24
C ASP A 289 13.91 6.78 -19.64
N LYS A 290 14.33 5.53 -19.88
CA LYS A 290 14.04 4.83 -21.14
C LYS A 290 12.53 4.75 -21.39
N SER A 291 11.74 4.35 -20.38
CA SER A 291 10.29 4.17 -20.55
C SER A 291 9.57 5.45 -20.96
N VAL A 292 10.02 6.61 -20.47
CA VAL A 292 9.46 7.92 -20.83
C VAL A 292 9.95 8.38 -22.19
N LYS A 293 11.22 8.13 -22.53
CA LYS A 293 11.78 8.45 -23.85
C LYS A 293 11.07 7.74 -25.00
N GLU A 294 10.53 6.55 -24.77
CA GLU A 294 9.78 5.76 -25.76
C GLU A 294 8.33 6.26 -25.97
N ILE A 295 7.79 7.09 -25.06
CA ILE A 295 6.39 7.57 -25.12
C ILE A 295 6.05 8.29 -26.44
N PRO A 296 6.84 9.26 -26.92
CA PRO A 296 6.47 10.06 -28.08
C PRO A 296 6.38 9.24 -29.37
N THR A 297 7.22 8.21 -29.53
CA THR A 297 7.42 7.50 -30.81
C THR A 297 6.85 6.09 -30.83
N ASN A 298 6.99 5.33 -29.74
CA ASN A 298 6.80 3.87 -29.75
C ASN A 298 5.75 3.37 -28.77
N SER A 299 5.24 4.21 -27.86
CA SER A 299 4.24 3.77 -26.90
C SER A 299 2.91 3.46 -27.56
N LYS A 300 2.43 2.24 -27.30
CA LYS A 300 1.09 1.76 -27.68
C LYS A 300 0.06 1.92 -26.56
N SER A 301 0.46 2.57 -25.47
CA SER A 301 -0.38 2.76 -24.29
C SER A 301 -1.58 3.63 -24.62
N GLU A 302 -2.79 3.20 -24.24
CA GLU A 302 -3.98 4.04 -24.31
C GLU A 302 -3.83 5.29 -23.42
N PHE A 303 -3.02 5.19 -22.36
CA PHE A 303 -2.81 6.26 -21.38
C PHE A 303 -1.82 7.35 -21.84
N PHE A 304 -1.00 7.10 -22.86
CA PHE A 304 0.03 8.05 -23.34
C PHE A 304 -0.23 8.54 -24.78
N THR A 305 -1.49 8.56 -25.20
CA THR A 305 -1.90 8.91 -26.57
C THR A 305 -1.95 10.41 -26.84
N ASP A 306 -2.31 11.22 -25.83
CA ASP A 306 -2.48 12.67 -25.96
C ASP A 306 -1.19 13.37 -26.43
N LEU A 307 -1.32 14.28 -27.40
CA LEU A 307 -0.21 15.05 -27.95
C LEU A 307 0.53 15.87 -26.88
N LYS A 308 -0.20 16.45 -25.91
CA LYS A 308 0.42 17.18 -24.80
C LYS A 308 1.26 16.25 -23.92
N VAL A 309 0.76 15.03 -23.67
CA VAL A 309 1.48 14.01 -22.90
C VAL A 309 2.76 13.60 -23.63
N LYS A 310 2.70 13.39 -24.94
CA LYS A 310 3.89 13.07 -25.76
C LYS A 310 4.91 14.21 -25.80
N ASN A 311 4.46 15.45 -25.92
CA ASN A 311 5.35 16.62 -25.92
C ASN A 311 6.09 16.77 -24.59
N ASP A 312 5.39 16.58 -23.47
CA ASP A 312 6.03 16.67 -22.16
C ASP A 312 7.00 15.50 -21.91
N ALA A 313 6.63 14.28 -22.32
CA ALA A 313 7.54 13.14 -22.23
C ALA A 313 8.83 13.41 -23.01
N LYS A 314 8.71 13.95 -24.23
CA LYS A 314 9.85 14.39 -25.04
C LYS A 314 10.67 15.47 -24.32
N TYR A 315 10.02 16.48 -23.76
CA TYR A 315 10.67 17.56 -23.01
C TYR A 315 11.50 17.03 -21.84
N TYR A 316 10.88 16.28 -20.92
CA TYR A 316 11.58 15.79 -19.72
C TYR A 316 12.68 14.76 -20.04
N SER A 317 12.47 13.90 -21.04
CA SER A 317 13.50 12.95 -21.48
C SER A 317 14.74 13.63 -22.08
N ASN A 318 14.59 14.84 -22.64
CA ASN A 318 15.71 15.61 -23.20
C ASN A 318 16.50 16.40 -22.15
N LEU A 319 15.98 16.59 -20.94
CA LEU A 319 16.70 17.30 -19.86
C LEU A 319 17.85 16.47 -19.25
N GLY A 320 17.95 15.19 -19.62
CA GLY A 320 19.00 14.27 -19.14
C GLY A 320 18.50 13.29 -18.08
N VAL A 321 19.41 12.41 -17.66
CA VAL A 321 19.13 11.29 -16.75
C VAL A 321 18.50 11.74 -15.43
N GLY A 322 17.47 11.02 -14.97
CA GLY A 322 16.74 11.28 -13.73
C GLY A 322 15.60 12.30 -13.86
N ASN A 323 15.54 13.09 -14.95
CA ASN A 323 14.47 14.08 -15.13
C ASN A 323 13.13 13.46 -15.50
N SER A 324 13.09 12.21 -15.97
CA SER A 324 11.84 11.59 -16.41
C SER A 324 10.85 11.33 -15.28
N MET A 325 11.28 11.34 -14.01
CA MET A 325 10.33 11.32 -12.89
C MET A 325 9.39 12.54 -12.94
N LYS A 326 9.89 13.71 -13.34
CA LYS A 326 9.11 14.96 -13.39
C LYS A 326 7.91 14.84 -14.33
N PHE A 327 7.99 14.03 -15.38
CA PHE A 327 6.86 13.72 -16.26
C PHE A 327 5.66 13.17 -15.48
N PHE A 328 5.90 12.33 -14.47
CA PHE A 328 4.84 11.69 -13.68
C PHE A 328 4.18 12.62 -12.65
N SER A 329 4.71 13.84 -12.44
CA SER A 329 4.12 14.83 -11.52
C SER A 329 2.69 15.27 -11.89
N ARG A 330 2.28 15.02 -13.14
CA ARG A 330 0.92 15.26 -13.62
C ARG A 330 -0.12 14.29 -13.06
N TYR A 331 0.30 13.11 -12.61
CA TYR A 331 -0.58 12.03 -12.19
C TYR A 331 -0.57 11.89 -10.68
N ILE A 332 -1.75 11.80 -10.04
CA ILE A 332 -1.87 11.58 -8.58
C ILE A 332 -1.52 10.14 -8.16
N GLY A 333 -1.63 9.17 -9.07
CA GLY A 333 -1.13 7.81 -8.85
C GLY A 333 0.06 7.55 -9.74
N GLU A 334 1.15 8.27 -9.46
CA GLU A 334 2.41 8.19 -10.18
C GLU A 334 2.94 6.76 -10.22
N ASP A 335 2.82 5.99 -9.13
CA ASP A 335 3.35 4.63 -9.04
C ASP A 335 2.70 3.69 -10.07
N ASN A 336 1.39 3.83 -10.28
CA ASN A 336 0.67 3.06 -11.30
C ASN A 336 1.10 3.47 -12.71
N MET A 337 1.28 4.77 -12.95
CA MET A 337 1.72 5.29 -14.25
C MET A 337 3.16 4.90 -14.57
N ILE A 338 4.04 4.88 -13.57
CA ILE A 338 5.40 4.34 -13.66
C ILE A 338 5.35 2.84 -13.98
N GLY A 339 4.50 2.10 -13.27
CA GLY A 339 4.25 0.68 -13.54
C GLY A 339 3.82 0.43 -14.98
N ILE A 340 2.87 1.20 -15.51
CA ILE A 340 2.40 1.13 -16.90
C ILE A 340 3.52 1.47 -17.88
N ALA A 341 4.27 2.54 -17.66
CA ALA A 341 5.38 2.93 -18.53
C ALA A 341 6.45 1.84 -18.61
N LEU A 342 6.88 1.28 -17.48
CA LEU A 342 7.84 0.17 -17.44
C LEU A 342 7.26 -1.11 -18.05
N TRP A 343 5.97 -1.37 -17.82
CA TRP A 343 5.26 -2.53 -18.37
C TRP A 343 5.26 -2.48 -19.89
N GLU A 344 4.72 -1.41 -20.47
CA GLU A 344 4.42 -1.33 -21.90
C GLU A 344 5.61 -0.88 -22.73
N ASN A 345 6.37 0.12 -22.27
CA ASN A 345 7.43 0.75 -23.07
C ASN A 345 8.79 0.07 -22.88
N CYS A 346 9.00 -0.65 -21.77
CA CYS A 346 10.24 -1.41 -21.52
C CYS A 346 10.05 -2.93 -21.65
N ASN A 347 8.89 -3.39 -22.14
CA ASN A 347 8.50 -4.80 -22.15
C ASN A 347 8.80 -5.46 -20.78
N GLY A 348 8.46 -4.76 -19.70
CA GLY A 348 8.77 -5.16 -18.33
C GLY A 348 7.59 -5.78 -17.59
N ARG A 349 7.82 -6.41 -16.45
CA ARG A 349 6.75 -6.83 -15.53
C ARG A 349 7.07 -6.45 -14.09
N THR A 350 6.08 -6.62 -13.21
CA THR A 350 6.24 -6.47 -11.77
C THR A 350 6.71 -7.78 -11.13
N GLY A 351 7.37 -7.68 -9.98
CA GLY A 351 7.75 -8.83 -9.15
C GLY A 351 7.49 -8.57 -7.67
N LEU A 352 6.88 -9.52 -6.98
CA LEU A 352 6.76 -9.54 -5.52
C LEU A 352 7.91 -10.34 -4.90
N THR A 353 8.31 -10.02 -3.67
CA THR A 353 9.39 -10.74 -2.96
C THR A 353 8.87 -11.80 -1.97
N GLY A 354 7.56 -11.87 -1.74
CA GLY A 354 6.99 -12.61 -0.61
C GLY A 354 7.19 -11.91 0.75
N ASP A 355 7.57 -10.62 0.74
CA ASP A 355 7.60 -9.77 1.93
C ASP A 355 6.42 -8.80 1.96
N CYS A 356 6.15 -8.28 3.16
CA CYS A 356 5.18 -7.21 3.41
C CYS A 356 5.89 -5.94 3.86
N VAL A 357 5.29 -4.79 3.52
CA VAL A 357 5.60 -3.50 4.14
C VAL A 357 4.43 -3.03 4.99
N ILE A 358 4.73 -2.46 6.14
CA ILE A 358 3.75 -2.22 7.20
C ILE A 358 3.60 -0.74 7.47
N GLN A 359 2.37 -0.25 7.39
CA GLN A 359 2.02 1.11 7.80
C GLN A 359 1.39 1.10 9.20
N PRO A 360 2.03 1.66 10.22
CA PRO A 360 1.39 1.91 11.51
C PRO A 360 0.28 2.97 11.37
N LEU A 361 -0.88 2.69 11.96
CA LEU A 361 -2.04 3.58 11.99
C LEU A 361 -2.33 3.99 13.43
N SER A 362 -2.24 5.29 13.70
CA SER A 362 -2.62 5.85 15.00
C SER A 362 -4.13 5.76 15.22
N GLY A 363 -4.49 5.49 16.48
CA GLY A 363 -5.86 5.58 17.00
C GLY A 363 -6.16 6.88 17.76
N LEU A 364 -5.18 7.79 17.89
CA LEU A 364 -5.35 9.06 18.61
C LEU A 364 -6.00 10.15 17.74
N ASP A 365 -5.63 10.21 16.47
CA ASP A 365 -6.14 11.21 15.53
C ASP A 365 -7.50 10.78 15.02
N ASN A 366 -8.58 11.09 15.74
CA ASN A 366 -9.99 10.95 15.33
C ASN A 366 -10.20 9.93 14.20
N ASN A 367 -9.81 8.66 14.38
CA ASN A 367 -9.77 7.71 13.26
C ASN A 367 -11.12 7.02 13.16
N THR A 368 -12.12 7.81 12.76
CA THR A 368 -13.52 7.41 12.84
C THR A 368 -13.91 6.51 11.69
N LEU A 369 -15.11 5.94 11.77
CA LEU A 369 -15.74 5.22 10.67
C LEU A 369 -15.84 6.09 9.40
N LYS A 370 -16.11 7.38 9.57
CA LYS A 370 -16.21 8.34 8.47
C LYS A 370 -14.87 8.52 7.76
N ASP A 371 -13.77 8.54 8.50
CA ASP A 371 -12.44 8.69 7.93
C ASP A 371 -12.02 7.45 7.13
N TYR A 372 -12.35 6.25 7.62
CA TYR A 372 -12.22 5.02 6.85
C TYR A 372 -13.01 5.07 5.54
N ILE A 373 -14.29 5.43 5.59
CA ILE A 373 -15.15 5.58 4.41
C ILE A 373 -14.54 6.59 3.44
N ASN A 374 -14.13 7.77 3.92
CA ASN A 374 -13.54 8.82 3.09
C ASN A 374 -12.23 8.37 2.42
N ARG A 375 -11.35 7.66 3.14
CA ARG A 375 -10.11 7.10 2.59
C ARG A 375 -10.41 6.08 1.49
N ARG A 376 -11.30 5.12 1.74
CA ARG A 376 -11.69 4.10 0.76
C ARG A 376 -12.37 4.71 -0.47
N VAL A 377 -13.28 5.67 -0.28
CA VAL A 377 -13.94 6.42 -1.37
C VAL A 377 -12.89 7.14 -2.22
N ARG A 378 -11.92 7.82 -1.59
CA ARG A 378 -10.82 8.48 -2.31
C ARG A 378 -10.02 7.48 -3.13
N TRP A 379 -9.58 6.36 -2.56
CA TRP A 379 -8.81 5.35 -3.30
C TRP A 379 -9.59 4.75 -4.47
N LEU A 380 -10.88 4.51 -4.31
CA LEU A 380 -11.76 4.04 -5.37
C LEU A 380 -11.97 5.09 -6.46
N ARG A 381 -12.12 6.37 -6.11
CA ARG A 381 -12.23 7.45 -7.11
C ARG A 381 -10.97 7.58 -7.93
N VAL A 382 -9.78 7.46 -7.32
CA VAL A 382 -8.51 7.43 -8.05
C VAL A 382 -8.48 6.25 -9.03
N ARG A 383 -8.79 5.03 -8.55
CA ARG A 383 -8.79 3.81 -9.37
C ARG A 383 -9.84 3.80 -10.47
N LYS A 384 -11.00 4.43 -10.26
CA LYS A 384 -12.05 4.58 -11.29
C LYS A 384 -11.50 5.19 -12.57
N TYR A 385 -10.59 6.14 -12.47
CA TYR A 385 -9.96 6.72 -13.65
C TYR A 385 -8.79 5.86 -14.15
N MET A 386 -7.93 5.37 -13.26
CA MET A 386 -6.72 4.61 -13.65
C MET A 386 -6.99 3.23 -14.25
N VAL A 387 -7.94 2.49 -13.67
CA VAL A 387 -8.25 1.09 -13.98
C VAL A 387 -9.77 0.87 -13.87
N LEU A 388 -10.53 1.52 -14.77
CA LEU A 388 -11.99 1.56 -14.70
C LEU A 388 -12.63 0.17 -14.67
N LEU A 389 -12.24 -0.74 -15.57
CA LEU A 389 -12.85 -2.07 -15.66
C LEU A 389 -12.68 -2.88 -14.38
N ALA A 390 -11.47 -2.89 -13.80
CA ALA A 390 -11.20 -3.55 -12.52
C ALA A 390 -12.00 -2.89 -11.38
N THR A 391 -12.13 -1.56 -11.40
CA THR A 391 -12.91 -0.81 -10.42
C THR A 391 -14.40 -1.14 -10.51
N LEU A 392 -14.95 -1.32 -11.72
CA LEU A 392 -16.36 -1.68 -11.92
C LEU A 392 -16.69 -3.08 -11.38
N ILE A 393 -15.72 -3.98 -11.45
CA ILE A 393 -15.84 -5.38 -11.03
C ILE A 393 -15.64 -5.57 -9.51
N GLU A 394 -14.93 -4.66 -8.83
CA GLU A 394 -14.57 -4.76 -7.41
C GLU A 394 -15.72 -5.14 -6.45
N PRO A 395 -16.97 -4.66 -6.58
CA PRO A 395 -18.05 -5.09 -5.68
C PRO A 395 -18.28 -6.59 -5.73
N THR A 396 -18.10 -7.20 -6.90
CA THR A 396 -18.31 -8.64 -7.10
C THR A 396 -17.20 -9.50 -6.52
N THR A 397 -16.07 -8.90 -6.12
CA THR A 397 -14.96 -9.60 -5.45
C THR A 397 -15.16 -9.67 -3.94
N GLU A 398 -16.10 -8.91 -3.37
CA GLU A 398 -16.44 -8.90 -1.95
C GLU A 398 -17.44 -10.01 -1.60
N SER A 399 -17.39 -10.51 -0.36
CA SER A 399 -18.04 -11.78 0.02
C SER A 399 -19.55 -11.79 -0.23
N ILE A 400 -20.24 -10.69 0.09
CA ILE A 400 -21.70 -10.62 0.00
C ILE A 400 -22.15 -10.72 -1.46
N ILE A 401 -21.61 -9.88 -2.35
CA ILE A 401 -22.01 -9.87 -3.75
C ILE A 401 -21.54 -11.15 -4.45
N CYS A 402 -20.31 -11.59 -4.21
CA CYS A 402 -19.81 -12.86 -4.73
C CYS A 402 -20.73 -14.02 -4.33
N GLY A 403 -21.10 -14.09 -3.05
CA GLY A 403 -22.02 -15.08 -2.50
C GLY A 403 -23.41 -15.02 -3.13
N LEU A 404 -23.94 -13.83 -3.46
CA LEU A 404 -25.22 -13.68 -4.17
C LEU A 404 -25.14 -14.25 -5.59
N TYR A 405 -24.06 -13.98 -6.33
CA TYR A 405 -23.84 -14.57 -7.66
C TYR A 405 -23.79 -16.11 -7.58
N GLY A 406 -23.00 -16.66 -6.67
CA GLY A 406 -22.94 -18.11 -6.47
C GLY A 406 -24.29 -18.70 -6.05
N ASN A 407 -25.03 -18.01 -5.19
CA ASN A 407 -26.32 -18.46 -4.72
C ASN A 407 -27.37 -18.52 -5.84
N ILE A 408 -27.49 -17.44 -6.61
CA ILE A 408 -28.42 -17.35 -7.75
C ILE A 408 -28.06 -18.41 -8.79
N GLY A 409 -26.77 -18.52 -9.14
CA GLY A 409 -26.30 -19.49 -10.14
C GLY A 409 -26.65 -20.93 -9.77
N ILE A 410 -26.26 -21.36 -8.56
CA ILE A 410 -26.49 -22.74 -8.12
C ILE A 410 -27.98 -23.01 -7.86
N SER A 411 -28.71 -22.06 -7.26
CA SER A 411 -30.12 -22.26 -6.94
C SER A 411 -30.98 -22.42 -8.20
N ILE A 412 -30.71 -21.62 -9.23
CA ILE A 412 -31.49 -21.69 -10.48
C ILE A 412 -31.18 -22.98 -11.24
N LEU A 413 -29.89 -23.31 -11.39
CA LEU A 413 -29.45 -24.43 -12.23
C LEU A 413 -29.73 -25.79 -11.60
N PHE A 414 -29.59 -25.94 -10.28
CA PHE A 414 -29.62 -27.25 -9.62
C PHE A 414 -30.77 -27.43 -8.62
N LEU A 415 -31.33 -26.34 -8.10
CA LEU A 415 -32.37 -26.41 -7.05
C LEU A 415 -33.74 -25.89 -7.52
N HIS A 416 -33.85 -25.44 -8.77
CA HIS A 416 -35.03 -24.84 -9.37
C HIS A 416 -35.66 -23.71 -8.53
N LYS A 417 -34.83 -22.95 -7.81
CA LYS A 417 -35.22 -21.82 -6.94
C LYS A 417 -34.39 -20.58 -7.30
N LEU A 418 -34.91 -19.38 -7.01
CA LEU A 418 -34.14 -18.15 -7.23
C LEU A 418 -33.04 -17.95 -6.18
N PHE A 419 -33.27 -18.41 -4.94
CA PHE A 419 -32.34 -18.20 -3.83
C PHE A 419 -32.48 -19.31 -2.78
N THR A 420 -31.36 -19.71 -2.19
CA THR A 420 -31.29 -20.72 -1.13
C THR A 420 -30.45 -20.23 0.05
N ILE A 421 -31.09 -19.85 1.16
CA ILE A 421 -30.38 -19.26 2.31
C ILE A 421 -29.24 -20.14 2.86
N LYS A 422 -29.43 -21.46 2.90
CA LYS A 422 -28.41 -22.42 3.39
C LYS A 422 -27.11 -22.33 2.60
N LEU A 423 -27.20 -22.17 1.28
CA LEU A 423 -26.02 -22.04 0.40
C LEU A 423 -25.30 -20.70 0.60
N PHE A 424 -26.06 -19.62 0.77
CA PHE A 424 -25.48 -18.30 1.04
C PHE A 424 -24.74 -18.29 2.38
N VAL A 425 -25.37 -18.82 3.43
CA VAL A 425 -24.75 -18.96 4.76
C VAL A 425 -23.49 -19.82 4.69
N PHE A 426 -23.53 -20.94 3.97
CA PHE A 426 -22.35 -21.80 3.77
C PHE A 426 -21.19 -21.04 3.11
N HIS A 427 -21.46 -20.30 2.04
CA HIS A 427 -20.48 -19.44 1.39
C HIS A 427 -19.88 -18.42 2.37
N MET A 428 -20.73 -17.70 3.11
CA MET A 428 -20.28 -16.68 4.08
C MET A 428 -19.42 -17.29 5.19
N ILE A 429 -19.77 -18.48 5.68
CA ILE A 429 -18.97 -19.22 6.68
C ILE A 429 -17.60 -19.58 6.10
N LEU A 430 -17.54 -20.12 4.89
CA LEU A 430 -16.25 -20.43 4.25
C LEU A 430 -15.41 -19.17 4.04
N TRP A 431 -16.03 -18.08 3.60
CA TRP A 431 -15.32 -16.82 3.34
C TRP A 431 -14.72 -16.25 4.62
N VAL A 432 -15.49 -16.15 5.70
CA VAL A 432 -14.98 -15.63 6.99
C VAL A 432 -13.88 -16.50 7.57
N ILE A 433 -13.97 -17.84 7.44
CA ILE A 433 -12.91 -18.76 7.87
C ILE A 433 -11.62 -18.48 7.08
N THR A 434 -11.73 -18.31 5.76
CA THR A 434 -10.55 -18.08 4.91
C THR A 434 -9.91 -16.73 5.20
N ASP A 435 -10.71 -15.68 5.39
CA ASP A 435 -10.22 -14.36 5.78
C ASP A 435 -9.56 -14.38 7.16
N PHE A 436 -10.12 -15.13 8.11
CA PHE A 436 -9.54 -15.29 9.44
C PHE A 436 -8.17 -15.99 9.39
N ILE A 437 -8.07 -17.09 8.65
CA ILE A 437 -6.79 -17.82 8.50
C ILE A 437 -5.76 -16.92 7.82
N GLN A 438 -6.12 -16.28 6.72
CA GLN A 438 -5.24 -15.38 5.97
C GLN A 438 -4.75 -14.21 6.83
N TYR A 439 -5.66 -13.59 7.57
CA TYR A 439 -5.37 -12.49 8.48
C TYR A 439 -4.28 -12.90 9.49
N ASN A 440 -4.45 -14.05 10.14
CA ASN A 440 -3.48 -14.52 11.13
C ASN A 440 -2.14 -14.92 10.51
N VAL A 441 -2.13 -15.52 9.31
CA VAL A 441 -0.87 -15.81 8.59
C VAL A 441 -0.09 -14.52 8.32
N LEU A 442 -0.76 -13.49 7.82
CA LEU A 442 -0.11 -12.21 7.54
C LEU A 442 0.34 -11.50 8.82
N ILE A 443 -0.47 -11.49 9.90
CA ILE A 443 -0.03 -10.94 11.20
C ILE A 443 1.21 -11.66 11.70
N ASN A 444 1.21 -13.00 11.68
CA ASN A 444 2.36 -13.78 12.12
C ASN A 444 3.60 -13.51 11.27
N HIS A 445 3.43 -13.33 9.95
CA HIS A 445 4.52 -12.88 9.07
C HIS A 445 5.10 -11.52 9.47
N THR A 446 4.26 -10.58 9.92
CA THR A 446 4.71 -9.23 10.29
C THR A 446 5.53 -9.20 11.57
N ILE A 447 5.25 -10.11 12.52
CA ILE A 447 5.89 -10.17 13.84
C ILE A 447 6.97 -11.25 13.94
N ASP A 448 7.14 -12.06 12.89
CA ASP A 448 8.21 -13.07 12.81
C ASP A 448 9.57 -12.40 13.09
N GLU A 449 10.26 -12.86 14.12
CA GLU A 449 11.57 -12.33 14.53
C GLU A 449 12.73 -13.01 13.78
N ASP A 450 12.46 -14.11 13.06
CA ASP A 450 13.48 -14.85 12.34
C ASP A 450 14.19 -13.94 11.31
N ASN A 451 15.52 -13.89 11.38
CA ASN A 451 16.40 -13.16 10.46
C ASN A 451 16.21 -11.63 10.44
N MET A 452 15.71 -11.03 11.53
CA MET A 452 15.57 -9.58 11.69
C MET A 452 16.74 -8.95 12.46
N ILE A 453 17.21 -7.78 12.00
CA ILE A 453 18.13 -6.94 12.77
C ILE A 453 17.35 -5.97 13.67
N PHE A 454 16.20 -5.49 13.20
CA PHE A 454 15.41 -4.49 13.87
C PHE A 454 13.93 -4.82 13.77
N LEU A 455 13.28 -5.03 14.91
CA LEU A 455 11.83 -5.12 15.03
C LEU A 455 11.35 -4.11 16.07
N PRO A 456 10.57 -3.09 15.67
CA PRO A 456 10.15 -2.04 16.58
C PRO A 456 9.16 -2.56 17.62
N ILE A 457 9.14 -1.89 18.78
CA ILE A 457 8.36 -2.31 19.95
C ILE A 457 6.86 -2.39 19.63
N TRP A 458 6.33 -1.46 18.83
CA TRP A 458 4.92 -1.46 18.43
C TRP A 458 4.53 -2.67 17.57
N LEU A 459 5.47 -3.30 16.85
CA LEU A 459 5.21 -4.57 16.16
C LEU A 459 5.23 -5.74 17.15
N LYS A 460 6.11 -5.71 18.15
CA LYS A 460 6.15 -6.75 19.20
C LYS A 460 4.89 -6.77 20.07
N SER A 461 4.24 -5.61 20.24
CA SER A 461 3.00 -5.49 21.01
C SER A 461 1.74 -5.85 20.20
N VAL A 462 1.87 -6.25 18.93
CA VAL A 462 0.73 -6.68 18.11
C VAL A 462 0.15 -7.96 18.69
N ASN A 463 -1.08 -7.83 19.17
CA ASN A 463 -1.80 -8.93 19.78
C ASN A 463 -2.38 -9.88 18.72
N GLN A 464 -1.92 -11.14 18.71
CA GLN A 464 -2.55 -12.20 17.94
C GLN A 464 -4.01 -12.45 18.39
N VAL A 465 -4.86 -12.83 17.44
CA VAL A 465 -6.30 -13.09 17.67
C VAL A 465 -6.50 -14.54 18.15
N ASN A 466 -6.11 -14.80 19.39
CA ASN A 466 -6.07 -16.18 19.95
C ASN A 466 -7.14 -16.47 21.01
N SER A 467 -8.00 -15.49 21.36
CA SER A 467 -8.96 -15.61 22.47
C SER A 467 -10.37 -15.13 22.10
N GLY A 468 -11.39 -15.62 22.81
CA GLY A 468 -12.80 -15.43 22.48
C GLY A 468 -13.24 -13.96 22.33
N THR A 469 -12.84 -13.07 23.24
CA THR A 469 -13.21 -11.64 23.16
C THR A 469 -12.52 -10.92 21.99
N ARG A 470 -11.28 -11.31 21.65
CA ARG A 470 -10.55 -10.77 20.50
C ARG A 470 -11.13 -11.29 19.19
N LEU A 471 -11.52 -12.57 19.13
CA LEU A 471 -12.20 -13.17 17.98
C LEU A 471 -13.54 -12.48 17.72
N LEU A 472 -14.34 -12.23 18.76
CA LEU A 472 -15.62 -11.52 18.62
C LEU A 472 -15.41 -10.10 18.07
N ARG A 473 -14.42 -9.38 18.59
CA ARG A 473 -14.06 -8.04 18.09
C ARG A 473 -13.62 -8.09 16.62
N TRP A 474 -12.76 -9.04 16.26
CA TRP A 474 -12.33 -9.25 14.88
C TRP A 474 -13.52 -9.53 13.96
N LEU A 475 -14.45 -10.40 14.38
CA LEU A 475 -15.65 -10.75 13.62
C LEU A 475 -16.56 -9.54 13.43
N ILE A 476 -16.78 -8.73 14.47
CA ILE A 476 -17.56 -7.49 14.37
C ILE A 476 -16.94 -6.53 13.33
N ILE A 477 -15.63 -6.31 13.39
CA ILE A 477 -14.93 -5.45 12.41
C ILE A 477 -15.02 -6.04 10.99
N TRP A 478 -14.88 -7.36 10.85
CA TRP A 478 -15.02 -8.05 9.57
C TRP A 478 -16.42 -7.86 8.98
N ILE A 479 -17.48 -8.05 9.78
CA ILE A 479 -18.87 -7.82 9.35
C ILE A 479 -19.09 -6.37 8.91
N ILE A 480 -18.63 -5.40 9.71
CA ILE A 480 -18.78 -3.98 9.37
C ILE A 480 -18.07 -3.66 8.04
N ARG A 481 -16.87 -4.21 7.81
CA ARG A 481 -16.13 -4.02 6.57
C ARG A 481 -16.90 -4.59 5.37
N GLU A 482 -17.38 -5.83 5.46
CA GLU A 482 -18.12 -6.50 4.38
C GLU A 482 -19.42 -5.75 4.04
N ILE A 483 -20.17 -5.28 5.05
CA ILE A 483 -21.39 -4.48 4.85
C ILE A 483 -21.09 -3.14 4.17
N LEU A 484 -19.98 -2.48 4.53
CA LEU A 484 -19.63 -1.17 3.99
C LEU A 484 -19.03 -1.20 2.59
N ALA A 485 -18.55 -2.36 2.11
CA ALA A 485 -17.82 -2.45 0.86
C ALA A 485 -18.64 -1.95 -0.35
N LEU A 486 -19.89 -2.39 -0.50
CA LEU A 486 -20.77 -1.94 -1.59
C LEU A 486 -21.21 -0.47 -1.45
N PRO A 487 -21.69 0.02 -0.29
CA PRO A 487 -22.00 1.45 -0.10
C PRO A 487 -20.82 2.37 -0.41
N ILE A 488 -19.62 2.04 0.05
CA ILE A 488 -18.40 2.79 -0.23
C ILE A 488 -18.15 2.86 -1.75
N TRP A 489 -18.28 1.72 -2.44
CA TRP A 489 -18.13 1.66 -3.88
C TRP A 489 -19.14 2.55 -4.62
N LEU A 490 -20.43 2.49 -4.24
CA LEU A 490 -21.47 3.34 -4.83
C LEU A 490 -21.14 4.83 -4.66
N ILE A 491 -20.80 5.26 -3.44
CA ILE A 491 -20.42 6.66 -3.14
C ILE A 491 -19.20 7.11 -3.96
N ALA A 492 -18.24 6.20 -4.17
CA ALA A 492 -17.08 6.49 -5.00
C ALA A 492 -17.45 6.64 -6.48
N MET A 493 -18.28 5.75 -7.02
CA MET A 493 -18.66 5.75 -8.43
C MET A 493 -19.51 6.94 -8.85
N PHE A 494 -20.39 7.44 -7.98
CA PHE A 494 -21.19 8.64 -8.24
C PHE A 494 -20.44 9.97 -8.02
N GLY A 495 -19.31 9.95 -7.31
CA GLY A 495 -18.53 11.16 -7.01
C GLY A 495 -17.34 11.40 -7.96
N HIS A 496 -16.96 12.66 -8.13
CA HIS A 496 -15.83 13.07 -8.99
C HIS A 496 -14.73 13.87 -8.30
N LYS A 497 -15.01 14.44 -7.12
CA LYS A 497 -14.05 15.25 -6.34
C LYS A 497 -13.22 14.37 -5.41
N ILE A 498 -11.95 14.67 -5.26
CA ILE A 498 -11.04 13.95 -4.34
C ILE A 498 -10.34 15.00 -3.47
N ASP A 499 -10.43 14.85 -2.16
CA ASP A 499 -9.64 15.66 -1.23
C ASP A 499 -8.29 14.98 -1.01
N TRP A 500 -7.21 15.71 -1.30
CA TRP A 500 -5.83 15.30 -1.04
C TRP A 500 -5.15 16.33 -0.13
N ARG A 501 -4.81 15.90 1.10
CA ARG A 501 -4.16 16.74 2.12
C ARG A 501 -4.91 18.06 2.41
N GLY A 502 -6.25 18.03 2.40
CA GLY A 502 -7.11 19.17 2.70
C GLY A 502 -7.40 20.06 1.49
N THR A 503 -6.92 19.68 0.30
CA THR A 503 -7.09 20.43 -0.95
C THR A 503 -7.97 19.63 -1.91
N PRO A 504 -9.06 20.20 -2.45
CA PRO A 504 -9.93 19.50 -3.38
C PRO A 504 -9.32 19.44 -4.78
N PHE A 505 -9.31 18.25 -5.38
CA PHE A 505 -8.88 17.98 -6.75
C PHE A 505 -9.99 17.34 -7.57
N LYS A 506 -9.92 17.53 -8.88
CA LYS A 506 -10.68 16.80 -9.89
C LYS A 506 -9.70 16.03 -10.79
N ILE A 507 -9.94 14.73 -10.94
CA ILE A 507 -9.21 13.91 -11.91
C ILE A 507 -9.90 14.04 -13.27
N LYS A 508 -9.13 14.42 -14.29
CA LYS A 508 -9.55 14.49 -15.68
C LYS A 508 -9.51 13.11 -16.33
N LYS A 509 -10.15 12.97 -17.51
CA LYS A 509 -10.21 11.69 -18.24
C LYS A 509 -8.82 11.17 -18.65
N ASP A 510 -7.85 12.07 -18.80
CA ASP A 510 -6.45 11.79 -19.12
C ASP A 510 -5.60 11.45 -17.88
N LEU A 511 -6.23 11.20 -16.72
CA LEU A 511 -5.60 10.91 -15.42
C LEU A 511 -4.83 12.07 -14.79
N THR A 512 -4.79 13.23 -15.43
CA THR A 512 -4.21 14.42 -14.82
C THR A 512 -5.12 14.94 -13.71
N ALA A 513 -4.52 15.54 -12.69
CA ALA A 513 -5.27 16.22 -11.64
C ALA A 513 -5.26 17.73 -11.83
N GLU A 514 -6.38 18.35 -11.51
CA GLU A 514 -6.56 19.78 -11.46
C GLU A 514 -7.11 20.15 -10.09
N GLU A 515 -6.47 21.11 -9.42
CA GLU A 515 -6.96 21.68 -8.17
C GLU A 515 -8.26 22.46 -8.43
N LEU A 516 -9.23 22.36 -7.52
CA LEU A 516 -10.59 22.92 -7.68
C LEU A 516 -10.79 24.26 -6.99
#